data_AF-A0A1Q9LDZ2-F1
#
_entry.id   AF-A0A1Q9LDZ2-F1
#
_cell.length_a   1.000
_cell.length_b   1.000
_cell.length_c   1.000
_cell.angle_alpha   90.00
_cell.angle_beta   90.00
_cell.angle_gamma   90.00
#
_symmetry.space_group_name_H-M   'P 1'
#
loop_
_entity.id
_entity.type
_entity.pdbx_description
1 polymer ?
#
loop_
_entity_poly.entity_id
_entity_poly.type
_entity_poly.pdbx_seq_one_letter_code
_entity_poly.pdbx_strand_id
1 'polypeptide(L)'
;MSTRTPLPGGDLSELMEQSASGVSELLDAAPSAGFDLPCRSADNPDLWFADAPADLERAKTLCGDCPVRAACLASALARHEPWGVWGGEIFERGVVIARKRPRGRPRKADVARDAAERAARNGVAA
;
A
#
# COMPACT_ATOMS: atom_id res chain seq x y z
N MET A 1 18.45 37.11 -30.17
CA MET A 1 17.78 36.12 -31.05
C MET A 1 17.43 34.92 -30.19
N SER A 2 16.17 34.86 -29.74
CA SER A 2 15.69 33.95 -28.70
C SER A 2 15.25 32.63 -29.35
N THR A 3 16.00 31.56 -29.10
CA THR A 3 15.59 30.20 -29.49
C THR A 3 14.54 29.70 -28.51
N ARG A 4 13.29 29.62 -29.00
CA ARG A 4 12.19 28.97 -28.29
C ARG A 4 12.52 27.49 -28.06
N THR A 5 12.54 27.05 -26.81
CA THR A 5 12.49 25.63 -26.45
C THR A 5 11.10 25.08 -26.81
N PRO A 6 10.99 23.94 -27.51
CA PRO A 6 9.69 23.29 -27.71
C PRO A 6 9.19 22.74 -26.37
N LEU A 7 7.95 23.04 -26.01
CA LEU A 7 7.25 22.32 -24.95
C LEU A 7 6.91 20.92 -25.49
N PRO A 8 7.26 19.83 -24.80
CA PRO A 8 6.77 18.51 -25.20
C PRO A 8 5.24 18.50 -25.06
N GLY A 9 4.56 18.14 -26.14
CA GLY A 9 3.15 17.75 -26.06
C GLY A 9 3.08 16.45 -25.28
N GLY A 10 2.92 16.54 -23.97
CA GLY A 10 2.67 15.39 -23.12
C GLY A 10 1.32 14.80 -23.47
N ASP A 11 1.32 13.56 -23.96
CA ASP A 11 0.13 12.72 -24.02
C ASP A 11 -0.49 12.65 -22.61
N LEU A 12 -1.83 12.62 -22.51
CA LEU A 12 -2.52 12.34 -21.25
C LEU A 12 -2.00 11.03 -20.63
N SER A 13 -1.57 10.08 -21.45
CA SER A 13 -0.87 8.86 -21.03
C SER A 13 0.46 9.12 -20.31
N GLU A 14 1.26 10.12 -20.73
CA GLU A 14 2.52 10.47 -20.06
C GLU A 14 2.29 11.14 -18.70
N LEU A 15 1.27 12.01 -18.59
CA LEU A 15 0.86 12.58 -17.30
C LEU A 15 0.33 11.51 -16.32
N MET A 16 -0.36 10.49 -16.85
CA MET A 16 -0.84 9.35 -16.07
C MET A 16 0.31 8.43 -15.65
N GLU A 17 1.31 8.20 -16.52
CA GLU A 17 2.52 7.44 -16.22
C GLU A 17 3.38 8.14 -15.12
N GLN A 18 3.44 9.47 -15.14
CA GLN A 18 4.15 10.32 -14.16
C GLN A 18 3.53 10.28 -12.75
N SER A 19 2.27 9.89 -12.63
CA SER A 19 1.57 9.82 -11.34
C SER A 19 2.04 8.64 -10.46
N ALA A 20 2.59 7.58 -11.06
CA ALA A 20 3.16 6.45 -10.32
C ALA A 20 4.65 6.65 -9.96
N SER A 21 5.37 7.51 -10.69
CA SER A 21 6.81 7.79 -10.49
C SER A 21 7.06 8.62 -9.23
N GLY A 22 6.20 9.62 -8.97
CA GLY A 22 6.41 10.58 -7.89
C GLY A 22 6.39 9.97 -6.48
N VAL A 23 5.74 8.83 -6.29
CA VAL A 23 5.76 8.14 -4.99
C VAL A 23 7.09 7.42 -4.71
N SER A 24 7.83 6.98 -5.74
CA SER A 24 9.15 6.36 -5.52
C SER A 24 10.12 7.42 -5.01
N GLU A 25 10.14 8.58 -5.66
CA GLU A 25 10.92 9.73 -5.23
C GLU A 25 10.51 10.20 -3.84
N LEU A 26 9.21 10.24 -3.53
CA LEU A 26 8.73 10.58 -2.19
C LEU A 26 9.22 9.59 -1.12
N LEU A 27 9.19 8.29 -1.42
CA LEU A 27 9.69 7.26 -0.51
C LEU A 27 11.21 7.35 -0.31
N ASP A 28 11.96 7.76 -1.34
CA ASP A 28 13.41 7.99 -1.28
C ASP A 28 13.79 9.29 -0.55
N ALA A 29 12.98 10.34 -0.71
CA ALA A 29 13.20 11.64 -0.08
C ALA A 29 12.77 11.67 1.40
N ALA A 30 11.76 10.89 1.80
CA ALA A 30 11.23 10.95 3.16
C ALA A 30 12.27 10.66 4.27
N PRO A 31 13.13 9.63 4.17
CA PRO A 31 14.17 9.38 5.16
C PRO A 31 15.21 10.52 5.23
N SER A 32 15.56 11.11 4.08
CA SER A 32 16.49 12.25 4.03
C SER A 32 15.87 13.53 4.58
N ALA A 33 14.55 13.66 4.56
CA ALA A 33 13.79 14.70 5.25
C ALA A 33 13.53 14.40 6.74
N GLY A 34 14.05 13.30 7.29
CA GLY A 34 13.92 12.94 8.71
C GLY A 34 12.61 12.25 9.09
N PHE A 35 11.82 11.80 8.12
CA PHE A 35 10.64 10.98 8.38
C PHE A 35 11.01 9.51 8.55
N ASP A 36 10.46 8.87 9.58
CA ASP A 36 10.60 7.43 9.75
C ASP A 36 9.64 6.69 8.81
N LEU A 37 10.20 5.82 8.00
CA LEU A 37 9.46 4.91 7.12
C LEU A 37 9.68 3.48 7.64
N PRO A 38 8.73 2.91 8.40
CA PRO A 38 8.91 1.62 9.06
C PRO A 38 9.31 0.50 8.10
N CYS A 39 8.80 0.51 6.86
CA CYS A 39 9.15 -0.47 5.83
C CYS A 39 10.59 -0.36 5.31
N ARG A 40 11.29 0.75 5.57
CA ARG A 40 12.69 0.99 5.17
C ARG A 40 13.64 1.00 6.36
N SER A 41 13.16 1.37 7.55
CA SER A 41 13.95 1.45 8.78
C SER A 41 13.89 0.17 9.63
N ALA A 42 12.93 -0.72 9.39
CA ALA A 42 12.84 -1.97 10.13
C ALA A 42 13.97 -2.95 9.77
N ASP A 43 14.38 -3.73 10.78
CA ASP A 43 15.41 -4.78 10.63
C ASP A 43 15.01 -5.91 9.67
N ASN A 44 13.71 -6.05 9.39
CA ASN A 44 13.17 -7.12 8.54
C ASN A 44 12.17 -6.56 7.50
N PRO A 45 12.62 -6.19 6.28
CA PRO A 45 11.75 -5.71 5.22
C PRO A 45 10.80 -6.80 4.67
N ASP A 46 11.17 -8.08 4.80
CA ASP A 46 10.34 -9.21 4.34
C ASP A 46 9.01 -9.29 5.11
N LEU A 47 8.92 -8.66 6.28
CA LEU A 47 7.68 -8.57 7.06
C LEU A 47 6.52 -7.96 6.26
N TRP A 48 6.80 -6.97 5.40
CA TRP A 48 5.78 -6.33 4.54
C TRP A 48 5.33 -7.22 3.39
N PHE A 49 6.07 -8.28 3.08
CA PHE A 49 5.74 -9.25 2.03
C PHE A 49 5.47 -10.65 2.60
N ALA A 50 5.29 -10.74 3.92
CA ALA A 50 5.15 -12.00 4.62
C ALA A 50 3.91 -12.78 4.15
N ASP A 51 4.03 -14.10 4.15
CA ASP A 51 2.93 -14.94 3.72
C ASP A 51 1.93 -15.21 4.84
N ALA A 52 2.38 -15.13 6.10
CA ALA A 52 1.60 -15.40 7.28
C ALA A 52 0.64 -14.23 7.63
N PRO A 53 -0.65 -14.49 7.90
CA PRO A 53 -1.59 -13.44 8.24
C PRO A 53 -1.17 -12.58 9.43
N ALA A 54 -0.60 -13.18 10.49
CA ALA A 54 -0.18 -12.45 11.68
C ALA A 54 0.93 -11.43 11.40
N ASP A 55 1.85 -11.77 10.49
CA ASP A 55 2.98 -10.91 10.12
C ASP A 55 2.51 -9.75 9.24
N LEU A 56 1.56 -9.98 8.34
CA LEU A 56 0.91 -8.93 7.56
C LEU A 56 0.13 -7.95 8.44
N GLU A 57 -0.60 -8.43 9.45
CA GLU A 57 -1.28 -7.54 10.42
C GLU A 57 -0.27 -6.72 11.24
N ARG A 58 0.89 -7.32 11.58
CA ARG A 58 1.97 -6.61 12.25
C ARG A 58 2.53 -5.50 11.35
N ALA A 59 2.87 -5.79 10.10
CA ALA A 59 3.33 -4.80 9.13
C ALA A 59 2.28 -3.69 8.90
N LYS A 60 1.00 -4.05 8.80
CA LYS A 60 -0.12 -3.11 8.68
C LYS A 60 -0.16 -2.14 9.86
N THR A 61 0.00 -2.64 11.07
CA THR A 61 0.03 -1.83 12.29
C THR A 61 1.22 -0.87 12.30
N LEU A 62 2.41 -1.35 11.89
CA LEU A 62 3.61 -0.50 11.80
C LEU A 62 3.43 0.65 10.80
N CYS A 63 2.65 0.47 9.74
CA CYS A 63 2.35 1.53 8.77
C CYS A 63 1.42 2.64 9.30
N GLY A 64 0.82 2.51 10.50
CA GLY A 64 -0.22 3.40 11.00
C GLY A 64 0.16 4.89 11.00
N ASP A 65 1.36 5.18 11.50
CA ASP A 65 1.88 6.56 11.70
C ASP A 65 2.78 7.03 10.54
N CYS A 66 2.84 6.28 9.44
CA CYS A 66 3.69 6.61 8.31
C CYS A 66 3.16 7.86 7.57
N PRO A 67 3.98 8.92 7.37
CA PRO A 67 3.52 10.18 6.79
C PRO A 67 3.12 10.08 5.32
N VAL A 68 3.67 9.09 4.59
CA VAL A 68 3.42 8.89 3.15
C VAL A 68 2.38 7.80 2.87
N ARG A 69 1.63 7.38 3.90
CA ARG A 69 0.70 6.24 3.83
C ARG A 69 -0.31 6.36 2.69
N ALA A 70 -0.94 7.52 2.54
CA ALA A 70 -1.94 7.78 1.50
C ALA A 70 -1.34 7.69 0.08
N ALA A 71 -0.18 8.30 -0.14
CA ALA A 71 0.51 8.27 -1.43
C ALA A 71 0.99 6.85 -1.77
N CYS A 72 1.56 6.14 -0.79
CA CYS A 72 1.97 4.74 -0.92
C CYS A 72 0.80 3.84 -1.30
N LEU A 73 -0.37 3.99 -0.65
CA LEU A 73 -1.58 3.23 -0.97
C LEU A 73 -2.08 3.51 -2.39
N ALA A 74 -2.18 4.80 -2.77
CA ALA A 74 -2.65 5.20 -4.10
C ALA A 74 -1.77 4.59 -5.21
N SER A 75 -0.45 4.59 -5.01
CA SER A 75 0.47 3.97 -5.94
C SER A 75 0.31 2.45 -6.01
N ALA A 76 0.17 1.77 -4.87
CA ALA A 76 -0.02 0.32 -4.85
C ALA A 76 -1.30 -0.11 -5.57
N LEU A 77 -2.37 0.69 -5.43
CA LEU A 77 -3.62 0.51 -6.17
C LEU A 77 -3.41 0.71 -7.68
N ALA A 78 -2.72 1.79 -8.08
CA ALA A 78 -2.44 2.07 -9.50
C ALA A 78 -1.62 0.97 -10.18
N ARG A 79 -0.69 0.34 -9.44
CA ARG A 79 0.16 -0.76 -9.93
C ARG A 79 -0.48 -2.14 -9.81
N HIS A 80 -1.65 -2.22 -9.16
CA HIS A 80 -2.29 -3.49 -8.82
C HIS A 80 -1.32 -4.44 -8.09
N GLU A 81 -0.63 -3.92 -7.07
CA GLU A 81 0.39 -4.69 -6.34
C GLU A 81 -0.15 -6.06 -5.93
N PRO A 82 0.51 -7.16 -6.34
CA PRO A 82 -0.13 -8.47 -6.31
C PRO A 82 -0.19 -9.04 -4.88
N TRP A 83 0.69 -8.61 -3.97
CA TRP A 83 0.70 -9.01 -2.57
C TRP A 83 1.47 -8.01 -1.68
N GLY A 84 1.27 -8.14 -0.37
CA GLY A 84 2.05 -7.44 0.66
C GLY A 84 1.27 -6.33 1.37
N VAL A 85 1.94 -5.60 2.25
CA VAL A 85 1.38 -4.44 2.96
C VAL A 85 1.86 -3.16 2.30
N TRP A 86 0.90 -2.36 1.84
CA TRP A 86 1.15 -1.09 1.18
C TRP A 86 0.25 -0.01 1.75
N GLY A 87 0.84 1.11 2.19
CA GLY A 87 0.08 2.23 2.74
C GLY A 87 -0.88 1.83 3.88
N GLY A 88 -0.49 0.86 4.72
CA GLY A 88 -1.32 0.37 5.82
C GLY A 88 -2.48 -0.53 5.40
N GLU A 89 -2.47 -1.05 4.17
CA GLU A 89 -3.46 -2.03 3.71
C GLU A 89 -2.79 -3.30 3.20
N ILE A 90 -3.49 -4.43 3.34
CA ILE A 90 -3.01 -5.73 2.87
C ILE A 90 -3.53 -5.96 1.46
N PHE A 91 -2.64 -6.32 0.56
CA PHE A 91 -2.93 -6.68 -0.82
C PHE A 91 -2.85 -8.20 -0.99
N GLU A 92 -3.81 -8.75 -1.73
CA GLU A 92 -3.78 -10.12 -2.21
C GLU A 92 -4.41 -10.17 -3.58
N ARG A 93 -3.68 -10.68 -4.58
CA ARG A 93 -4.13 -10.77 -5.98
C ARG A 93 -4.54 -9.40 -6.56
N GLY A 94 -3.83 -8.34 -6.19
CA GLY A 94 -4.06 -6.99 -6.70
C GLY A 94 -5.26 -6.27 -6.06
N VAL A 95 -5.89 -6.84 -5.02
CA VAL A 95 -7.00 -6.22 -4.30
C VAL A 95 -6.68 -6.01 -2.83
N VAL A 96 -7.22 -4.93 -2.27
CA VAL A 96 -7.14 -4.67 -0.83
C VAL A 96 -8.07 -5.61 -0.08
N ILE A 97 -7.51 -6.31 0.89
CA ILE A 97 -8.23 -7.19 1.81
C ILE A 97 -8.09 -6.68 3.24
N ALA A 98 -9.10 -6.92 4.06
CA ALA A 98 -9.04 -6.55 5.47
C ALA A 98 -7.95 -7.35 6.20
N ARG A 99 -7.86 -8.64 5.87
CA ARG A 99 -6.88 -9.59 6.39
C ARG A 99 -6.70 -10.78 5.45
N LYS A 100 -5.50 -11.36 5.45
CA LYS A 100 -5.21 -12.59 4.70
C LYS A 100 -5.80 -13.82 5.39
N ARG A 101 -6.43 -14.71 4.62
CA ARG A 101 -6.92 -15.98 5.18
C ARG A 101 -5.75 -16.97 5.29
N PRO A 102 -5.60 -17.67 6.43
CA PRO A 102 -4.59 -18.72 6.54
C PRO A 102 -4.87 -19.82 5.53
N ARG A 103 -3.81 -20.44 5.00
CA ARG A 103 -3.92 -21.56 4.06
C ARG A 103 -4.60 -22.76 4.74
N GLY A 104 -5.40 -23.51 3.97
CA GLY A 104 -6.12 -24.70 4.43
C GLY A 104 -7.56 -24.42 4.83
N ARG A 105 -8.18 -25.38 5.52
CA ARG A 105 -9.58 -25.26 5.95
C ARG A 105 -9.71 -24.11 6.98
N PRO A 106 -10.58 -23.12 6.75
CA PRO A 106 -10.80 -22.05 7.71
C PRO A 106 -11.20 -22.60 9.07
N ARG A 107 -10.60 -22.07 10.14
CA ARG A 107 -11.07 -22.38 11.49
C ARG A 107 -12.39 -21.64 11.73
N LYS A 108 -13.26 -22.20 12.57
CA LYS A 108 -14.56 -21.60 12.90
C LYS A 108 -14.42 -20.15 13.41
N ALA A 109 -13.40 -19.88 14.22
CA ALA A 109 -13.10 -18.54 14.75
C ALA A 109 -12.75 -17.54 13.64
N ASP A 110 -11.97 -17.95 12.63
CA ASP A 110 -11.62 -17.09 11.50
C ASP A 110 -12.87 -16.71 10.71
N VAL A 111 -13.75 -17.67 10.43
CA VAL A 111 -15.00 -17.41 9.70
C VAL A 111 -15.88 -16.41 10.46
N ALA A 112 -16.02 -16.57 11.77
CA ALA A 112 -16.81 -15.65 12.60
C ALA A 112 -16.24 -14.22 12.59
N ARG A 113 -14.92 -14.09 12.71
CA ARG A 113 -14.24 -12.78 12.68
C ARG A 113 -14.35 -12.11 11.30
N ASP A 114 -14.19 -12.86 10.21
CA ASP A 114 -14.37 -12.33 8.84
C ASP A 114 -15.80 -11.82 8.61
N ALA A 115 -16.80 -12.53 9.14
CA ALA A 115 -18.19 -12.10 9.07
C ALA A 115 -18.42 -10.81 9.86
N ALA A 116 -17.84 -10.69 11.05
CA ALA A 116 -17.93 -9.50 11.88
C ALA A 116 -17.27 -8.27 11.22
N GLU A 117 -16.08 -8.41 10.67
CA GLU A 117 -15.38 -7.33 9.95
C GLU A 117 -16.15 -6.86 8.70
N ARG A 118 -16.74 -7.81 7.94
CA ARG A 118 -17.59 -7.47 6.79
C ARG A 118 -18.85 -6.73 7.23
N ALA A 119 -19.50 -7.16 8.31
CA ALA A 119 -20.66 -6.49 8.87
C ALA A 119 -20.32 -5.06 9.34
N ALA A 120 -19.18 -4.88 10.03
CA ALA A 120 -18.71 -3.57 10.47
C ALA A 120 -18.45 -2.63 9.29
N ARG A 121 -17.77 -3.10 8.23
CA ARG A 121 -17.51 -2.28 7.04
C ARG A 121 -18.78 -1.89 6.29
N ASN A 122 -19.77 -2.79 6.21
CA ASN A 122 -21.05 -2.50 5.57
C ASN A 122 -21.93 -1.54 6.40
N GLY A 123 -21.73 -1.48 7.72
CA GLY A 123 -22.46 -0.59 8.63
C GLY A 123 -21.90 0.84 8.72
N VAL A 124 -20.65 1.08 8.31
CA VAL A 124 -20.03 2.42 8.26
C VAL A 124 -20.40 3.19 6.98
N ALA A 125 -21.00 2.53 5.99
CA ALA A 125 -21.40 3.13 4.71
C ALA A 125 -22.85 3.67 4.70
N ALA A 126 -23.46 3.92 5.87
CA ALA A 126 -24.82 4.45 6.02
C ALA A 126 -24.83 5.81 6.73
#